data_AF-A0A849N3L4-F1
#
_entry.id   AF-A0A849N3L4-F1
#
_cell.length_a   1.000
_cell.length_b   1.000
_cell.length_c   1.000
_cell.angle_alpha   90.00
_cell.angle_beta   90.00
_cell.angle_gamma   90.00
#
_symmetry.space_group_name_H-M   'P 1'
#
loop_
_entity.id
_entity.type
_entity.pdbx_description
1 polymer ?
#
loop_
_entity_poly.entity_id
_entity_poly.type
_entity_poly.pdbx_seq_one_letter_code
_entity_poly.pdbx_strand_id
1 'polypeptide(L)'
;MILSPLLVLALLALALATAGLVLRLSPAARLVLAAEAGRNPALDGLRGLLALGVFVHHAVITWFFLLGRGWALPPSRLYGQLGQVGVALFFMVTAFLFWGRVLERRGRIDWGGFLIGRLWRLYPAWLLALAGVLLAVLASAGFRWQQPLDETLRGIGAWLLFAYPAPADLDGFAGTGRLLAYAAWSLPYEVLFYAVLPLAAMLAFRAMRPGAVLACLLLLTGMVALAGDRWPFQGPVLASFAGGIAAAHAVRQPALRAACRSGWAVPPALLCLGIVLLGLDTAYAPPATLLLTVFFATVACGNTLCGALDRPAAIWLGQASYSLYLLHGLVLWLVADRLGAWLDPGRGSEALYCGLLLLACPLLVLLASLAALRVEQPGIAAGRRQAARRAGRGDEAGAAGLRPAAATPNSGA
;
A
#
# COMPACT_ATOMS: atom_id res chain seq x y z
N MET A 1 5.34 27.12 -10.73
CA MET A 1 5.77 25.87 -11.40
C MET A 1 5.36 24.60 -10.65
N ILE A 2 5.48 24.55 -9.32
CA ILE A 2 5.22 23.38 -8.46
C ILE A 2 3.78 22.89 -8.52
N LEU A 3 2.82 23.79 -8.75
CA LEU A 3 1.41 23.47 -8.91
C LEU A 3 0.99 23.31 -10.39
N SER A 4 1.92 23.32 -11.34
CA SER A 4 1.61 23.16 -12.76
C SER A 4 1.28 21.69 -13.09
N PRO A 5 0.13 21.37 -13.72
CA PRO A 5 -0.15 20.01 -14.18
C PRO A 5 0.94 19.43 -15.09
N LEU A 6 1.69 20.28 -15.80
CA LEU A 6 2.82 19.87 -16.63
C LEU A 6 3.93 19.19 -15.81
N LEU A 7 4.15 19.60 -14.56
CA LEU A 7 5.12 18.95 -13.68
C LEU A 7 4.71 17.51 -13.37
N VAL A 8 3.42 17.27 -13.11
CA VAL A 8 2.88 15.92 -12.88
C VAL A 8 3.11 15.04 -14.11
N LEU A 9 2.81 15.56 -15.31
CA LEU A 9 3.03 14.84 -16.56
C LEU A 9 4.52 14.55 -16.81
N ALA A 10 5.41 15.51 -16.52
CA ALA A 10 6.85 15.34 -16.65
C ALA A 10 7.37 14.25 -15.69
N LEU A 11 6.98 14.30 -14.41
CA LEU A 11 7.37 13.30 -13.42
C LEU A 11 6.82 11.91 -13.77
N LEU A 12 5.60 11.82 -14.30
CA LEU A 12 5.01 10.57 -14.80
C LEU A 12 5.77 9.99 -15.98
N ALA A 13 6.03 10.81 -17.00
CA ALA A 13 6.80 10.38 -18.17
C ALA A 13 8.19 9.89 -17.76
N LEU A 14 8.83 10.59 -16.83
CA LEU A 14 10.16 10.26 -16.33
C LEU A 14 10.19 8.98 -15.48
N ALA A 15 9.19 8.77 -14.63
CA ALA A 15 9.04 7.54 -13.87
C ALA A 15 8.85 6.33 -14.80
N LEU A 16 8.00 6.47 -15.82
CA LEU A 16 7.76 5.42 -16.82
C LEU A 16 9.00 5.16 -17.68
N ALA A 17 9.73 6.20 -18.10
CA ALA A 17 10.97 6.07 -18.84
C ALA A 17 12.04 5.34 -18.02
N THR A 18 12.18 5.70 -16.74
CA THR A 18 13.14 5.07 -15.81
C THR A 18 12.76 3.61 -15.53
N ALA A 19 11.48 3.31 -15.32
CA ALA A 19 11.01 1.93 -15.19
C ALA A 19 11.26 1.11 -16.47
N GLY A 20 11.04 1.71 -17.64
CA GLY A 20 11.39 1.11 -18.93
C GLY A 20 12.88 0.83 -19.07
N LEU A 21 13.73 1.75 -18.61
CA LEU A 21 15.18 1.57 -18.57
C LEU A 21 15.58 0.44 -17.62
N VAL A 22 15.01 0.38 -16.41
CA VAL A 22 15.23 -0.73 -15.47
C VAL A 22 14.89 -2.07 -16.12
N LEU A 23 13.75 -2.17 -16.81
CA LEU A 23 13.36 -3.40 -17.51
C LEU A 23 14.31 -3.75 -18.68
N ARG A 24 14.86 -2.76 -19.38
CA ARG A 24 15.86 -2.99 -20.44
C ARG A 24 17.18 -3.50 -19.85
N LEU A 25 17.64 -2.91 -18.76
CA LEU A 25 18.96 -3.18 -18.17
C LEU A 25 18.98 -4.37 -17.21
N SER A 26 17.85 -4.72 -16.57
CA SER A 26 17.79 -5.74 -15.52
C SER A 26 17.04 -7.00 -15.98
N PRO A 27 17.74 -8.11 -16.27
CA PRO A 27 17.10 -9.40 -16.53
C PRO A 27 16.24 -9.88 -15.35
N ALA A 28 16.67 -9.62 -14.11
CA ALA A 28 15.92 -9.98 -12.92
C ALA A 28 14.55 -9.28 -12.86
N ALA A 29 14.47 -8.00 -13.24
CA ALA A 29 13.19 -7.28 -13.33
C ALA A 29 12.25 -7.91 -14.36
N ARG A 30 12.78 -8.30 -15.53
CA ARG A 30 12.00 -8.99 -16.56
C ARG A 30 11.51 -10.37 -16.11
N LEU A 31 12.33 -11.12 -15.38
CA LEU A 31 11.94 -12.43 -14.84
C LEU A 31 10.81 -12.29 -13.82
N VAL A 32 10.87 -11.30 -12.93
CA VAL A 32 9.79 -11.02 -11.98
C VAL A 32 8.50 -10.63 -12.73
N LEU A 33 8.62 -9.77 -13.74
CA LEU A 33 7.47 -9.37 -14.55
C LEU A 33 6.83 -10.55 -15.29
N ALA A 34 7.65 -11.44 -15.85
CA ALA A 34 7.20 -12.65 -16.54
C ALA A 34 6.58 -13.68 -15.58
N ALA A 35 7.12 -13.83 -14.36
CA ALA A 35 6.60 -14.75 -13.36
C ALA A 35 5.19 -14.36 -12.85
N GLU A 36 4.83 -13.08 -12.97
CA GLU A 36 3.51 -12.56 -12.59
C GLU A 36 2.58 -12.37 -13.82
N ALA A 37 3.04 -12.75 -15.02
CA ALA A 37 2.23 -12.74 -16.24
C ALA A 37 1.08 -13.75 -16.13
N GLY A 38 -0.15 -13.25 -16.03
CA GLY A 38 -1.36 -14.06 -15.77
C GLY A 38 -2.22 -13.51 -14.63
N ARG A 39 -1.70 -12.56 -13.84
CA ARG A 39 -2.50 -11.74 -12.92
C ARG A 39 -3.19 -10.60 -13.69
N ASN A 40 -4.03 -9.81 -13.01
CA ASN A 40 -4.69 -8.67 -13.64
C ASN A 40 -3.66 -7.53 -13.86
N PRO A 41 -3.13 -7.33 -15.08
CA PRO A 41 -2.05 -6.38 -15.32
C PRO A 41 -2.51 -4.93 -15.12
N ALA A 42 -3.79 -4.66 -15.36
CA ALA A 42 -4.35 -3.32 -15.21
C ALA A 42 -4.29 -2.83 -13.76
N LEU A 43 -4.51 -3.74 -12.80
CA LEU A 43 -4.38 -3.41 -11.37
C LEU A 43 -2.92 -3.14 -10.98
N ASP A 44 -1.97 -3.91 -11.51
CA ASP A 44 -0.56 -3.64 -11.23
C ASP A 44 -0.12 -2.31 -11.86
N GLY A 45 -0.46 -2.05 -13.12
CA GLY A 45 -0.22 -0.75 -13.76
C GLY A 45 -0.81 0.42 -12.97
N LEU A 46 -2.06 0.29 -12.51
CA LEU A 46 -2.72 1.30 -11.68
C LEU A 46 -1.93 1.57 -10.39
N ARG A 47 -1.53 0.53 -9.64
CA ARG A 47 -0.79 0.67 -8.38
C ARG A 47 0.50 1.49 -8.54
N GLY A 48 1.21 1.31 -9.65
CA GLY A 48 2.41 2.08 -9.95
C GLY A 48 2.12 3.57 -10.08
N LEU A 49 1.06 3.92 -10.81
CA LEU A 49 0.62 5.30 -11.00
C LEU A 49 0.14 5.94 -9.68
N LEU A 50 -0.58 5.17 -8.85
CA LEU A 50 -1.05 5.63 -7.53
C LEU A 50 0.12 5.95 -6.59
N ALA A 51 1.14 5.09 -6.53
CA ALA A 51 2.33 5.34 -5.70
C ALA A 51 3.05 6.62 -6.14
N LEU A 52 3.13 6.87 -7.45
CA LEU A 52 3.70 8.13 -7.96
C LEU A 52 2.84 9.35 -7.60
N GLY A 53 1.51 9.23 -7.63
CA GLY A 53 0.60 10.27 -7.17
C GLY A 53 0.85 10.67 -5.72
N VAL A 54 1.09 9.69 -4.84
CA VAL A 54 1.47 9.93 -3.43
C VAL A 54 2.81 10.65 -3.32
N PHE A 55 3.82 10.27 -4.11
CA PHE A 55 5.08 10.99 -4.16
C PHE A 55 4.89 12.46 -4.57
N VAL A 56 4.13 12.73 -5.64
CA VAL A 56 3.85 14.10 -6.11
C VAL A 56 3.09 14.91 -5.06
N HIS A 57 2.11 14.30 -4.40
CA HIS A 57 1.38 14.91 -3.29
C HIS A 57 2.33 15.36 -2.17
N HIS A 58 3.19 14.47 -1.67
CA HIS A 58 4.13 14.81 -0.60
C HIS A 58 5.27 15.72 -1.07
N ALA A 59 5.63 15.72 -2.34
CA ALA A 59 6.58 16.68 -2.90
C ALA A 59 6.04 18.11 -2.78
N VAL A 60 4.74 18.33 -3.01
CA VAL A 60 4.11 19.64 -2.83
C VAL A 60 3.96 20.00 -1.35
N ILE A 61 3.60 19.05 -0.49
CA ILE A 61 3.59 19.28 0.97
C ILE A 61 4.97 19.71 1.46
N THR A 62 6.02 19.01 1.03
CA THR A 62 7.41 19.30 1.41
C THR A 62 7.82 20.70 0.96
N TRP A 63 7.43 21.13 -0.25
CA TRP A 63 7.66 22.49 -0.71
C TRP A 63 7.06 23.55 0.22
N PHE A 64 5.77 23.43 0.54
CA PHE A 64 5.11 24.40 1.42
C PHE A 64 5.60 24.33 2.87
N PHE A 65 6.00 23.14 3.33
CA PHE A 65 6.65 22.97 4.63
C PHE A 65 7.99 23.74 4.69
N LEU A 66 8.82 23.64 3.65
CA LEU A 66 10.08 24.38 3.54
C LEU A 66 9.87 25.91 3.50
N LEU A 67 8.72 26.38 3.02
CA LEU A 67 8.30 27.79 3.08
C LEU A 67 7.74 28.21 4.45
N GLY A 68 7.83 27.36 5.48
CA GLY A 68 7.33 27.65 6.82
C GLY A 68 5.81 27.58 6.98
N ARG A 69 5.07 27.02 6.01
CA ARG A 69 3.60 26.93 6.06
C ARG A 69 3.07 25.72 6.83
N GLY A 70 3.96 25.00 7.52
CA GLY A 70 3.62 23.78 8.24
C GLY A 70 3.41 22.57 7.33
N TRP A 71 3.21 21.41 7.95
CA TRP A 71 2.93 20.15 7.24
C TRP A 71 1.42 20.00 7.07
N ALA A 72 0.90 20.49 5.93
CA ALA A 72 -0.53 20.52 5.64
C ALA A 72 -0.83 20.02 4.23
N LEU A 73 -2.11 19.76 3.94
CA LEU A 73 -2.56 19.38 2.60
C LEU A 73 -2.17 20.44 1.56
N PRO A 74 -1.84 20.04 0.31
CA PRO A 74 -1.59 20.97 -0.77
C PRO A 74 -2.77 21.93 -0.98
N PRO A 75 -2.53 23.22 -1.27
CA PRO A 75 -3.59 24.21 -1.51
C PRO A 75 -4.34 24.00 -2.84
N SER A 76 -3.97 22.99 -3.62
CA SER A 76 -4.60 22.63 -4.89
C SER A 76 -5.31 21.30 -4.75
N ARG A 77 -6.58 21.25 -5.19
CA ARG A 77 -7.40 20.02 -5.20
C ARG A 77 -6.70 18.86 -5.89
N LEU A 78 -6.15 19.08 -7.08
CA LEU A 78 -5.45 18.05 -7.83
C LEU A 78 -4.34 17.40 -6.99
N TYR A 79 -3.47 18.22 -6.40
CA TYR A 79 -2.33 17.72 -5.62
C TYR A 79 -2.75 17.11 -4.29
N GLY A 80 -3.77 17.65 -3.63
CA GLY A 80 -4.38 17.04 -2.46
C GLY A 80 -4.96 15.65 -2.77
N GLN A 81 -5.68 15.54 -3.89
CA GLN A 81 -6.33 14.32 -4.32
C GLN A 81 -5.37 13.27 -4.86
N LEU A 82 -4.25 13.64 -5.49
CA LEU A 82 -3.23 12.68 -5.95
C LEU A 82 -2.74 11.75 -4.82
N GLY A 83 -2.63 12.26 -3.59
CA GLY A 83 -2.32 11.45 -2.41
C GLY A 83 -3.53 10.67 -1.90
N GLN A 84 -4.66 11.34 -1.67
CA GLN A 84 -5.85 10.71 -1.07
C GLN A 84 -6.49 9.65 -1.97
N VAL A 85 -6.65 9.93 -3.27
CA VAL A 85 -7.13 8.95 -4.28
C VAL A 85 -6.15 7.79 -4.39
N GLY A 86 -4.84 8.06 -4.34
CA GLY A 86 -3.79 7.05 -4.28
C GLY A 86 -4.05 6.03 -3.17
N VAL A 87 -4.18 6.53 -1.93
CA VAL A 87 -4.42 5.71 -0.73
C VAL A 87 -5.78 5.01 -0.77
N ALA A 88 -6.85 5.72 -1.13
CA ALA A 88 -8.20 5.14 -1.23
C ALA A 88 -8.23 3.95 -2.22
N LEU A 89 -7.61 4.10 -3.39
CA LEU A 89 -7.52 3.03 -4.38
C LEU A 89 -6.57 1.90 -3.95
N PHE A 90 -5.50 2.16 -3.19
CA PHE A 90 -4.71 1.08 -2.57
C PHE A 90 -5.53 0.24 -1.59
N PHE A 91 -6.41 0.86 -0.80
CA PHE A 91 -7.34 0.13 0.06
C PHE A 91 -8.39 -0.65 -0.76
N MET A 92 -8.90 -0.09 -1.86
CA MET A 92 -9.77 -0.83 -2.79
C MET A 92 -9.05 -2.05 -3.42
N VAL A 93 -7.80 -1.90 -3.87
CA VAL A 93 -6.97 -3.00 -4.39
C VAL A 93 -6.81 -4.09 -3.33
N THR A 94 -6.48 -3.69 -2.10
CA THR A 94 -6.35 -4.58 -0.96
C THR A 94 -7.65 -5.37 -0.79
N ALA A 95 -8.76 -4.69 -0.49
CA ALA A 95 -10.08 -5.31 -0.34
C ALA A 95 -10.44 -6.25 -1.49
N PHE A 96 -10.25 -5.83 -2.73
CA PHE A 96 -10.56 -6.62 -3.93
C PHE A 96 -9.79 -7.95 -3.98
N LEU A 97 -8.46 -7.91 -3.82
CA LEU A 97 -7.60 -9.09 -3.92
C LEU A 97 -7.84 -10.09 -2.79
N PHE A 98 -8.17 -9.57 -1.60
CA PHE A 98 -8.39 -10.38 -0.41
C PHE A 98 -9.80 -10.98 -0.39
N TRP A 99 -10.82 -10.16 -0.63
CA TRP A 99 -12.19 -10.63 -0.73
C TRP A 99 -12.39 -11.58 -1.92
N GLY A 100 -11.73 -11.31 -3.06
CA GLY A 100 -11.73 -12.22 -4.20
C GLY A 100 -11.24 -13.64 -3.85
N ARG A 101 -10.14 -13.75 -3.09
CA ARG A 101 -9.63 -15.05 -2.61
C ARG A 101 -10.59 -15.76 -1.67
N VAL A 102 -11.28 -14.99 -0.82
CA VAL A 102 -12.36 -15.48 0.06
C VAL A 102 -13.51 -16.07 -0.74
N LEU A 103 -13.97 -15.36 -1.77
CA LEU A 103 -15.02 -15.81 -2.68
C LEU A 103 -14.62 -17.06 -3.49
N GLU A 104 -13.37 -17.16 -3.94
CA GLU A 104 -12.86 -18.30 -4.71
C GLU A 104 -12.72 -19.59 -3.88
N ARG A 105 -12.22 -19.48 -2.65
CA ARG A 105 -11.90 -20.65 -1.82
C ARG A 105 -13.05 -21.14 -0.94
N ARG A 106 -14.24 -20.50 -1.00
CA ARG A 106 -15.46 -20.88 -0.26
C ARG A 106 -15.19 -21.25 1.21
N GLY A 107 -14.33 -20.49 1.90
CA GLY A 107 -13.98 -20.71 3.30
C GLY A 107 -12.86 -21.73 3.60
N ARG A 108 -12.28 -22.43 2.62
CA ARG A 108 -11.11 -23.32 2.80
C ARG A 108 -9.78 -22.59 2.67
N ILE A 109 -9.56 -21.57 3.50
CA ILE A 109 -8.33 -20.76 3.48
C ILE A 109 -7.39 -21.23 4.58
N ASP A 110 -6.14 -21.55 4.22
CA ASP A 110 -5.05 -21.66 5.18
C ASP A 110 -4.68 -20.25 5.68
N TRP A 111 -5.33 -19.84 6.76
CA TRP A 111 -5.11 -18.54 7.41
C TRP A 111 -3.67 -18.39 7.91
N GLY A 112 -3.05 -19.49 8.33
CA GLY A 112 -1.68 -19.50 8.80
C GLY A 112 -0.67 -19.16 7.71
N GLY A 113 -0.71 -19.92 6.60
CA GLY A 113 0.11 -19.65 5.43
C GLY A 113 -0.20 -18.29 4.80
N PHE A 114 -1.46 -17.86 4.84
CA PHE A 114 -1.86 -16.53 4.40
C PHE A 114 -1.17 -15.41 5.20
N LEU A 115 -1.28 -15.43 6.54
CA LEU A 115 -0.68 -14.40 7.41
C LEU A 115 0.84 -14.38 7.29
N ILE A 116 1.49 -15.56 7.25
CA ILE A 116 2.94 -15.68 6.98
C ILE A 116 3.28 -14.98 5.67
N GLY A 117 2.57 -15.29 4.59
CA GLY A 117 2.78 -14.67 3.29
C GLY A 117 2.49 -13.17 3.24
N ARG A 118 1.78 -12.61 4.23
CA ARG A 118 1.57 -11.15 4.37
C ARG A 118 2.67 -10.49 5.18
N LEU A 119 3.08 -11.09 6.29
CA LEU A 119 4.22 -10.61 7.08
C LEU A 119 5.47 -10.49 6.20
N TRP A 120 5.78 -11.52 5.41
CA TRP A 120 6.90 -11.51 4.47
C TRP A 120 6.72 -10.61 3.25
N ARG A 121 5.49 -10.16 2.96
CA ARG A 121 5.23 -9.18 1.90
C ARG A 121 5.47 -7.75 2.41
N LEU A 122 5.17 -7.50 3.69
CA LEU A 122 5.14 -6.18 4.31
C LEU A 122 6.47 -5.84 4.99
N TYR A 123 6.90 -6.67 5.94
CA TYR A 123 8.00 -6.34 6.84
C TYR A 123 9.37 -6.15 6.16
N PRO A 124 9.78 -6.91 5.14
CA PRO A 124 11.12 -6.74 4.58
C PRO A 124 11.40 -5.31 4.07
N ALA A 125 10.49 -4.74 3.29
CA ALA A 125 10.66 -3.36 2.81
C ALA A 125 10.34 -2.31 3.89
N TRP A 126 9.44 -2.61 4.84
CA TRP A 126 9.24 -1.75 6.01
C TRP A 126 10.50 -1.62 6.86
N LEU A 127 11.18 -2.74 7.16
CA LEU A 127 12.43 -2.74 7.93
C LEU A 127 13.55 -1.99 7.19
N LEU A 128 13.59 -2.09 5.85
CA LEU A 128 14.50 -1.27 5.04
C LEU A 128 14.21 0.23 5.20
N ALA A 129 12.94 0.63 5.14
CA ALA A 129 12.55 2.02 5.34
C ALA A 129 12.86 2.50 6.76
N LEU A 130 12.58 1.69 7.78
CA LEU A 130 12.91 1.99 9.17
C LEU A 130 14.42 2.10 9.40
N ALA A 131 15.23 1.23 8.77
CA ALA A 131 16.68 1.37 8.80
C ALA A 131 17.15 2.69 8.19
N GLY A 132 16.51 3.13 7.10
CA GLY A 132 16.75 4.45 6.50
C GLY A 132 16.38 5.61 7.44
N VAL A 133 15.27 5.50 8.16
CA VAL A 133 14.86 6.47 9.20
C VAL A 133 15.90 6.53 10.32
N LEU A 134 16.29 5.38 10.88
CA LEU A 134 17.30 5.32 11.94
C LEU A 134 18.64 5.90 11.50
N LEU A 135 19.06 5.62 10.28
CA LEU A 135 20.29 6.18 9.71
C LEU A 135 20.18 7.70 9.53
N ALA A 136 19.04 8.21 9.07
CA ALA A 136 18.81 9.65 8.91
C ALA A 136 18.85 10.38 10.26
N VAL A 137 18.19 9.84 11.29
CA VAL A 137 18.23 10.35 12.65
C VAL A 137 19.67 10.37 13.17
N LEU A 138 20.37 9.24 13.09
CA LEU A 138 21.75 9.10 13.56
C LEU A 138 22.70 10.06 12.82
N ALA A 139 22.56 10.21 11.50
CA ALA A 139 23.36 11.13 10.71
C ALA A 139 23.11 12.60 11.10
N SER A 140 21.86 12.97 11.36
CA SER A 140 21.50 14.33 11.80
C SER A 140 22.09 14.70 13.17
N ALA A 141 22.29 13.70 14.03
CA ALA A 141 22.91 13.85 15.35
C ALA A 141 24.45 13.68 15.36
N GLY A 142 25.09 13.65 14.18
CA GLY A 142 26.54 13.48 14.07
C GLY A 142 27.03 12.10 14.51
N PHE A 143 26.22 11.06 14.27
CA PHE A 143 26.47 9.67 14.67
C PHE A 143 26.59 9.44 16.17
N ARG A 144 25.86 10.24 16.96
CA ARG A 144 25.76 10.09 18.41
C ARG A 144 24.30 9.87 18.79
N TRP A 145 24.03 8.75 19.46
CA TRP A 145 22.70 8.45 20.00
C TRP A 145 22.68 8.81 21.48
N GLN A 146 21.78 9.70 21.88
CA GLN A 146 21.70 10.29 23.23
C GLN A 146 20.52 9.75 24.04
N GLN A 147 19.45 9.31 23.37
CA GLN A 147 18.26 8.80 24.03
C GLN A 147 18.55 7.53 24.86
N PRO A 148 18.01 7.41 26.10
CA PRO A 148 18.15 6.23 26.93
C PRO A 148 17.69 4.95 26.23
N LEU A 149 18.28 3.81 26.60
CA LEU A 149 18.00 2.53 25.94
C LEU A 149 16.52 2.10 26.05
N ASP A 150 15.89 2.29 27.20
CA ASP A 150 14.50 1.92 27.43
C ASP A 150 13.51 2.76 26.61
N GLU A 151 13.79 4.06 26.44
CA GLU A 151 13.01 4.94 25.57
C GLU A 151 13.26 4.60 24.10
N THR A 152 14.51 4.30 23.73
CA THR A 152 14.89 3.86 22.39
C THR A 152 14.16 2.58 21.99
N LEU A 153 14.15 1.57 22.87
CA LEU A 153 13.45 0.31 22.62
C LEU A 153 11.94 0.49 22.52
N ARG A 154 11.34 1.36 23.35
CA ARG A 154 9.93 1.73 23.22
C ARG A 154 9.63 2.44 21.90
N GLY A 155 10.48 3.39 21.50
CA GLY A 155 10.37 4.11 20.23
C GLY A 155 10.44 3.15 19.05
N ILE A 156 11.51 2.35 18.95
CA ILE A 156 11.66 1.35 17.89
C ILE A 156 10.51 0.35 17.89
N GLY A 157 10.06 -0.10 19.06
CA GLY A 157 8.88 -0.96 19.21
C GLY A 157 7.61 -0.32 18.63
N ALA A 158 7.39 0.97 18.90
CA ALA A 158 6.27 1.73 18.34
C ALA A 158 6.35 1.81 16.80
N TRP A 159 7.54 2.01 16.24
CA TRP A 159 7.76 1.99 14.79
C TRP A 159 7.53 0.59 14.18
N LEU A 160 8.01 -0.47 14.83
CA LEU A 160 7.80 -1.85 14.37
C LEU A 160 6.33 -2.26 14.36
N LEU A 161 5.53 -1.71 15.27
CA LEU A 161 4.09 -1.98 15.41
C LEU A 161 3.20 -0.96 14.69
N PHE A 162 3.78 -0.04 13.92
CA PHE A 162 3.05 1.02 13.20
C PHE A 162 2.17 1.89 14.12
N ALA A 163 2.66 2.20 15.33
CA ALA A 163 1.89 2.93 16.33
C ALA A 163 1.35 4.26 15.80
N TYR A 164 0.13 4.60 16.23
CA TYR A 164 -0.58 5.83 15.88
C TYR A 164 -1.19 6.48 17.15
N PRO A 165 -1.27 7.82 17.27
CA PRO A 165 -0.73 8.86 16.35
C PRO A 165 0.79 8.75 16.20
N ALA A 166 1.34 9.43 15.18
CA ALA A 166 2.66 9.21 14.58
C ALA A 166 3.72 8.55 15.49
N PRO A 167 4.49 7.56 15.00
CA PRO A 167 5.48 6.86 15.81
C PRO A 167 6.39 7.84 16.57
N ALA A 168 6.70 7.50 17.82
CA ALA A 168 7.46 8.35 18.73
C ALA A 168 8.71 8.92 18.07
N ASP A 169 9.02 10.17 18.40
CA ASP A 169 10.27 10.80 17.98
C ASP A 169 11.45 10.00 18.52
N LEU A 170 12.43 9.78 17.65
CA LEU A 170 13.61 8.99 17.94
C LEU A 170 14.79 9.94 18.17
N ASP A 171 15.52 9.74 19.25
CA ASP A 171 16.74 10.48 19.58
C ASP A 171 16.60 12.00 19.56
N GLY A 172 15.45 12.51 19.99
CA GLY A 172 15.15 13.96 19.99
C GLY A 172 14.91 14.56 18.60
N PHE A 173 14.87 13.75 17.53
CA PHE A 173 14.54 14.22 16.19
C PHE A 173 13.04 14.54 16.10
N ALA A 174 12.70 15.82 16.25
CA ALA A 174 11.32 16.28 16.27
C ALA A 174 10.58 15.95 14.96
N GLY A 175 9.45 15.26 15.07
CA GLY A 175 8.65 14.83 13.93
C GLY A 175 9.36 13.79 13.06
N THR A 176 9.96 12.76 13.66
CA THR A 176 10.65 11.66 12.97
C THR A 176 9.77 11.02 11.89
N GLY A 177 8.45 10.95 12.13
CA GLY A 177 7.47 10.50 11.13
C GLY A 177 7.53 11.22 9.77
N ARG A 178 7.98 12.49 9.72
CA ARG A 178 8.16 13.26 8.47
C ARG A 178 9.20 12.64 7.53
N LEU A 179 10.16 11.88 8.06
CA LEU A 179 11.16 11.18 7.26
C LEU A 179 10.53 10.16 6.31
N LEU A 180 9.34 9.64 6.63
CA LEU A 180 8.52 8.82 5.73
C LEU A 180 7.27 9.54 5.25
N ALA A 181 7.25 10.87 5.31
CA ALA A 181 6.08 11.68 5.00
C ALA A 181 4.80 11.24 5.75
N TYR A 182 4.98 10.67 6.95
CA TYR A 182 3.97 10.00 7.77
C TYR A 182 3.25 8.80 7.12
N ALA A 183 3.68 8.30 5.97
CA ALA A 183 3.00 7.27 5.18
C ALA A 183 2.69 5.95 5.93
N ALA A 184 3.37 5.69 7.05
CA ALA A 184 3.15 4.53 7.92
C ALA A 184 1.72 4.40 8.48
N TRP A 185 0.96 5.51 8.56
CA TRP A 185 -0.40 5.54 9.11
C TRP A 185 -1.38 4.61 8.39
N SER A 186 -1.10 4.27 7.12
CA SER A 186 -1.95 3.40 6.31
C SER A 186 -1.76 1.91 6.61
N LEU A 187 -0.61 1.51 7.15
CA LEU A 187 -0.26 0.09 7.40
C LEU A 187 -1.14 -0.57 8.46
N PRO A 188 -1.49 0.09 9.59
CA PRO A 188 -2.47 -0.43 10.54
C PRO A 188 -3.81 -0.81 9.90
N TYR A 189 -4.28 -0.06 8.88
CA TYR A 189 -5.55 -0.37 8.20
C TYR A 189 -5.46 -1.69 7.44
N GLU A 190 -4.33 -1.91 6.78
CA GLU A 190 -4.07 -3.15 6.06
C GLU A 190 -3.96 -4.34 7.02
N VAL A 191 -3.27 -4.18 8.16
CA VAL A 191 -3.18 -5.21 9.21
C VAL A 191 -4.54 -5.50 9.83
N LEU A 192 -5.35 -4.47 10.13
CA LEU A 192 -6.73 -4.66 10.58
C LEU A 192 -7.51 -5.47 9.54
N PHE A 193 -7.41 -5.12 8.26
CA PHE A 193 -8.12 -5.82 7.21
C PHE A 193 -7.71 -7.30 7.14
N TYR A 194 -6.43 -7.62 7.36
CA TYR A 194 -5.96 -9.00 7.45
C TYR A 194 -6.54 -9.76 8.64
N ALA A 195 -6.77 -9.09 9.77
CA ALA A 195 -7.35 -9.68 10.98
C ALA A 195 -8.88 -9.89 10.86
N VAL A 196 -9.58 -8.96 10.20
CA VAL A 196 -11.04 -9.00 10.04
C VAL A 196 -11.48 -9.99 8.96
N LEU A 197 -10.68 -10.17 7.91
CA LEU A 197 -11.02 -11.03 6.78
C LEU A 197 -11.29 -12.52 7.15
N PRO A 198 -10.51 -13.18 8.03
CA PRO A 198 -10.84 -14.51 8.56
C PRO A 198 -12.23 -14.59 9.16
N LEU A 199 -12.57 -13.60 9.99
CA LEU A 199 -13.85 -13.53 10.65
C LEU A 199 -14.97 -13.35 9.62
N ALA A 200 -14.84 -12.38 8.71
CA ALA A 200 -15.81 -12.14 7.64
C ALA A 200 -16.00 -13.36 6.71
N ALA A 201 -14.93 -14.11 6.40
CA ALA A 201 -14.99 -15.32 5.59
C ALA A 201 -15.68 -16.49 6.32
N MET A 202 -15.46 -16.65 7.62
CA MET A 202 -16.16 -17.65 8.42
C MET A 202 -17.69 -17.39 8.42
N LEU A 203 -18.08 -16.12 8.47
CA LEU A 203 -19.48 -15.69 8.41
C LEU A 203 -20.13 -15.89 7.04
N ALA A 204 -19.40 -15.54 5.97
CA ALA A 204 -19.94 -15.59 4.62
C ALA A 204 -20.19 -17.02 4.10
N PHE A 205 -19.46 -18.03 4.61
CA PHE A 205 -19.45 -19.37 4.00
C PHE A 205 -19.90 -20.54 4.88
N ARG A 206 -19.98 -20.43 6.21
CA ARG A 206 -20.35 -21.58 7.07
C ARG A 206 -21.76 -21.54 7.66
N ALA A 207 -22.32 -20.36 7.91
CA ALA A 207 -23.73 -20.18 8.21
C ALA A 207 -24.04 -18.69 8.25
N MET A 208 -25.08 -18.27 7.55
CA MET A 208 -25.78 -17.01 7.83
C MET A 208 -26.43 -17.09 9.23
N ARG A 209 -25.62 -17.06 10.31
CA ARG A 209 -26.13 -16.86 11.66
C ARG A 209 -26.10 -15.36 11.93
N PRO A 210 -27.26 -14.68 12.04
CA PRO A 210 -27.32 -13.24 12.29
C PRO A 210 -26.45 -12.81 13.48
N GLY A 211 -26.37 -13.66 14.51
CA GLY A 211 -25.55 -13.43 15.70
C GLY A 211 -24.04 -13.37 15.44
N ALA A 212 -23.53 -14.01 14.40
CA ALA A 212 -22.10 -14.03 14.11
C ALA A 212 -21.69 -12.80 13.27
N VAL A 213 -22.56 -12.35 12.36
CA VAL A 213 -22.41 -11.04 11.66
C VAL A 213 -22.54 -9.90 12.65
N LEU A 214 -23.54 -9.95 13.52
CA LEU A 214 -23.69 -9.02 14.63
C LEU A 214 -22.47 -9.06 15.55
N ALA A 215 -21.94 -10.24 15.89
CA ALA A 215 -20.73 -10.35 16.70
C ALA A 215 -19.51 -9.72 16.03
N CYS A 216 -19.28 -9.89 14.72
CA CYS A 216 -18.18 -9.23 14.02
C CYS A 216 -18.37 -7.72 13.90
N LEU A 217 -19.59 -7.27 13.64
CA LEU A 217 -19.92 -5.84 13.64
C LEU A 217 -19.77 -5.25 15.03
N LEU A 218 -20.16 -5.96 16.09
CA LEU A 218 -19.95 -5.57 17.48
C LEU A 218 -18.49 -5.66 17.89
N LEU A 219 -17.70 -6.59 17.34
CA LEU A 219 -16.26 -6.68 17.60
C LEU A 219 -15.53 -5.52 16.91
N LEU A 220 -15.87 -5.22 15.65
CA LEU A 220 -15.30 -4.11 14.91
C LEU A 220 -15.71 -2.77 15.52
N THR A 221 -17.01 -2.59 15.81
CA THR A 221 -17.55 -1.41 16.50
C THR A 221 -17.01 -1.32 17.93
N GLY A 222 -16.86 -2.43 18.64
CA GLY A 222 -16.29 -2.50 19.98
C GLY A 222 -14.80 -2.17 20.00
N MET A 223 -14.02 -2.65 19.02
CA MET A 223 -12.62 -2.27 18.85
C MET A 223 -12.48 -0.78 18.52
N VAL A 224 -13.36 -0.24 17.67
CA VAL A 224 -13.42 1.20 17.37
C VAL A 224 -13.84 2.02 18.60
N ALA A 225 -14.84 1.57 19.36
CA ALA A 225 -15.37 2.27 20.52
C ALA A 225 -14.44 2.23 21.74
N LEU A 226 -13.80 1.09 22.01
CA LEU A 226 -12.83 0.93 23.12
C LEU A 226 -11.54 1.71 22.87
N ALA A 227 -11.19 1.93 21.61
CA ALA A 227 -9.99 2.66 21.25
C ALA A 227 -10.16 4.19 21.26
N GLY A 228 -11.39 4.70 21.10
CA GLY A 228 -11.68 6.14 21.12
C GLY A 228 -10.76 6.94 20.18
N ASP A 229 -10.28 8.10 20.63
CA ASP A 229 -9.37 8.98 19.86
C ASP A 229 -7.94 8.41 19.71
N ARG A 230 -7.62 7.29 20.38
CA ARG A 230 -6.30 6.64 20.28
C ARG A 230 -6.19 5.75 19.05
N TRP A 231 -7.26 5.59 18.29
CA TRP A 231 -7.32 4.69 17.16
C TRP A 231 -6.99 5.40 15.83
N PRO A 232 -6.15 4.81 14.96
CA PRO A 232 -5.86 5.40 13.65
C PRO A 232 -7.03 5.39 12.66
N PHE A 233 -8.10 4.61 12.92
CA PHE A 233 -9.09 4.30 11.89
C PHE A 233 -10.22 5.32 11.80
N GLN A 234 -10.31 5.93 10.62
CA GLN A 234 -11.34 6.88 10.25
C GLN A 234 -12.40 6.15 9.41
N GLY A 235 -13.67 6.26 9.81
CA GLY A 235 -14.81 5.66 9.09
C GLY A 235 -14.83 5.98 7.58
N PRO A 236 -14.62 7.24 7.15
CA PRO A 236 -14.54 7.60 5.74
C PRO A 236 -13.43 6.86 4.96
N VAL A 237 -12.28 6.60 5.59
CA VAL A 237 -11.18 5.83 4.98
C VAL A 237 -11.57 4.36 4.85
N LEU A 238 -12.20 3.79 5.89
CA LEU A 238 -12.69 2.41 5.88
C LEU A 238 -13.72 2.17 4.77
N ALA A 239 -14.52 3.17 4.40
CA ALA A 239 -15.47 3.08 3.29
C ALA A 239 -14.80 2.74 1.95
N SER A 240 -13.52 3.07 1.76
CA SER A 240 -12.77 2.68 0.55
C SER A 240 -12.65 1.16 0.40
N PHE A 241 -12.56 0.41 1.50
CA PHE A 241 -12.53 -1.07 1.42
C PHE A 241 -13.85 -1.63 0.87
N ALA A 242 -14.99 -0.98 1.14
CA ALA A 242 -16.28 -1.39 0.60
C ALA A 242 -16.31 -1.30 -0.94
N GLY A 243 -15.66 -0.27 -1.53
CA GLY A 243 -15.51 -0.15 -2.99
C GLY A 243 -14.73 -1.31 -3.61
N GLY A 244 -13.67 -1.78 -2.94
CA GLY A 244 -12.92 -2.95 -3.37
C GLY A 244 -13.70 -4.26 -3.28
N ILE A 245 -14.49 -4.43 -2.22
CA ILE A 245 -15.42 -5.56 -2.06
C ILE A 245 -16.48 -5.53 -3.18
N ALA A 246 -17.08 -4.37 -3.45
CA ALA A 246 -18.06 -4.19 -4.52
C ALA A 246 -17.48 -4.58 -5.89
N ALA A 247 -16.26 -4.12 -6.21
CA ALA A 247 -15.56 -4.51 -7.43
C ALA A 247 -15.30 -6.02 -7.51
N ALA A 248 -15.01 -6.69 -6.39
CA ALA A 248 -14.81 -8.15 -6.37
C ALA A 248 -16.10 -8.93 -6.73
N HIS A 249 -17.27 -8.38 -6.38
CA HIS A 249 -18.55 -8.91 -6.84
C HIS A 249 -18.83 -8.55 -8.30
N ALA A 250 -18.56 -7.32 -8.74
CA ALA A 250 -18.78 -6.86 -10.11
C ALA A 250 -18.00 -7.73 -11.14
N VAL A 251 -16.74 -8.06 -10.85
CA VAL A 251 -15.91 -8.93 -11.72
C VAL A 251 -16.50 -10.34 -11.90
N ARG A 252 -17.31 -10.82 -10.96
CA ARG A 252 -17.94 -12.15 -11.00
C ARG A 252 -19.29 -12.16 -11.70
N GLN A 253 -19.85 -10.99 -12.02
CA GLN A 253 -21.08 -10.87 -12.79
C GLN A 253 -20.73 -10.74 -14.28
N PRO A 254 -21.07 -11.71 -15.16
CA PRO A 254 -20.63 -11.69 -16.55
C PRO A 254 -21.03 -10.43 -17.32
N ALA A 255 -22.26 -9.95 -17.12
CA ALA A 255 -22.78 -8.75 -17.78
C ALA A 255 -22.02 -7.49 -17.36
N LEU A 256 -21.82 -7.27 -16.04
CA LEU A 256 -21.06 -6.13 -15.54
C LEU A 256 -19.59 -6.18 -15.95
N ARG A 257 -18.97 -7.37 -15.89
CA ARG A 257 -17.59 -7.57 -16.32
C ARG A 257 -17.42 -7.24 -17.80
N ALA A 258 -18.35 -7.68 -18.66
CA ALA A 258 -18.32 -7.38 -20.09
C ALA A 258 -18.51 -5.87 -20.34
N ALA A 259 -19.46 -5.23 -19.67
CA ALA A 259 -19.68 -3.79 -19.74
C ALA A 259 -18.44 -2.99 -19.31
N CYS A 260 -17.84 -3.32 -18.17
CA CYS A 260 -16.64 -2.66 -17.65
C CYS A 260 -15.39 -2.85 -18.54
N ARG A 261 -15.27 -4.00 -19.23
CA ARG A 261 -14.17 -4.27 -20.16
C ARG A 261 -14.33 -3.56 -21.51
N SER A 262 -15.52 -3.07 -21.82
CA SER A 262 -15.80 -2.36 -23.08
C SER A 262 -15.01 -1.05 -23.16
N GLY A 263 -14.63 -0.65 -24.38
CA GLY A 263 -14.05 0.68 -24.63
C GLY A 263 -14.98 1.82 -24.22
N TRP A 264 -16.29 1.60 -24.26
CA TRP A 264 -17.31 2.56 -23.82
C TRP A 264 -17.31 2.83 -22.31
N ALA A 265 -16.69 1.96 -21.50
CA ALA A 265 -16.53 2.20 -20.07
C ALA A 265 -15.40 3.19 -19.75
N VAL A 266 -14.49 3.46 -20.70
CA VAL A 266 -13.34 4.34 -20.47
C VAL A 266 -13.75 5.80 -20.22
N PRO A 267 -14.57 6.45 -21.07
CA PRO A 267 -14.99 7.83 -20.81
C PRO A 267 -15.69 8.04 -19.46
N PRO A 268 -16.72 7.25 -19.05
CA PRO A 268 -17.36 7.45 -17.75
C PRO A 268 -16.42 7.15 -16.58
N ALA A 269 -15.53 6.15 -16.69
CA ALA A 269 -14.54 5.88 -15.65
C ALA A 269 -13.56 7.06 -15.47
N LEU A 270 -13.04 7.61 -16.56
CA LEU A 270 -12.15 8.77 -16.52
C LEU A 270 -12.88 10.04 -16.05
N LEU A 271 -14.16 10.21 -16.41
CA LEU A 271 -14.99 11.29 -15.90
C LEU A 271 -15.17 11.19 -14.39
N CYS A 272 -15.48 10.00 -13.86
CA CYS A 272 -15.58 9.76 -12.42
C CYS A 272 -14.27 10.12 -11.71
N LEU A 273 -13.13 9.67 -12.23
CA LEU A 273 -11.82 10.01 -11.68
C LEU A 273 -11.54 11.52 -11.75
N GLY A 274 -11.84 12.16 -12.89
CA GLY A 274 -11.65 13.60 -13.10
C GLY A 274 -12.50 14.46 -12.16
N ILE A 275 -13.76 14.09 -11.93
CA ILE A 275 -14.64 14.76 -10.96
C ILE A 275 -14.02 14.70 -9.55
N VAL A 276 -13.48 13.55 -9.14
CA VAL A 276 -12.85 13.43 -7.81
C VAL A 276 -11.57 14.27 -7.74
N LEU A 277 -10.70 14.18 -8.75
CA LEU A 277 -9.41 14.89 -8.76
C LEU A 277 -9.55 16.42 -8.79
N LEU A 278 -10.56 16.95 -9.48
CA LEU A 278 -10.69 18.39 -9.77
C LEU A 278 -11.87 19.05 -9.06
N GLY A 279 -12.93 18.30 -8.78
CA GLY A 279 -14.21 18.82 -8.30
C GLY A 279 -14.47 18.64 -6.80
N LEU A 280 -13.78 17.72 -6.13
CA LEU A 280 -14.01 17.41 -4.71
C LEU A 280 -12.78 17.75 -3.85
N ASP A 281 -13.00 18.10 -2.58
CA ASP A 281 -11.94 18.50 -1.66
C ASP A 281 -11.27 17.30 -0.95
N THR A 282 -11.92 16.14 -0.92
CA THR A 282 -11.36 14.90 -0.35
C THR A 282 -11.82 13.64 -1.08
N ALA A 283 -10.96 12.63 -1.16
CA ALA A 283 -11.27 11.32 -1.74
C ALA A 283 -12.15 10.47 -0.83
N TYR A 284 -12.26 10.83 0.46
CA TYR A 284 -12.94 10.05 1.48
C TYR A 284 -14.41 10.48 1.69
N ALA A 285 -14.87 11.51 0.98
CA ALA A 285 -16.28 11.87 0.98
C ALA A 285 -17.12 10.72 0.36
N PRO A 286 -18.38 10.49 0.81
CA PRO A 286 -19.22 9.44 0.23
C PRO A 286 -19.38 9.53 -1.30
N PRO A 287 -19.62 10.72 -1.91
CA PRO A 287 -19.68 10.85 -3.37
C PRO A 287 -18.35 10.49 -4.04
N ALA A 288 -17.21 10.89 -3.46
CA ALA A 288 -15.89 10.55 -3.98
C ALA A 288 -15.66 9.04 -3.95
N THR A 289 -15.97 8.39 -2.83
CA THR A 289 -15.84 6.93 -2.66
C THR A 289 -16.68 6.16 -3.68
N LEU A 290 -17.91 6.62 -3.96
CA LEU A 290 -18.77 6.01 -4.97
C LEU A 290 -18.19 6.15 -6.39
N LEU A 291 -17.76 7.36 -6.77
CA LEU A 291 -17.14 7.62 -8.07
C LEU A 291 -15.84 6.84 -8.26
N LEU A 292 -14.99 6.77 -7.23
CA LEU A 292 -13.78 5.96 -7.23
C LEU A 292 -14.09 4.46 -7.33
N THR A 293 -15.20 4.00 -6.75
CA THR A 293 -15.64 2.60 -6.88
C THR A 293 -16.00 2.26 -8.32
N VAL A 294 -16.68 3.16 -9.04
CA VAL A 294 -17.01 2.98 -10.47
C VAL A 294 -15.74 2.92 -11.32
N PHE A 295 -14.82 3.86 -11.11
CA PHE A 295 -13.51 3.86 -11.76
C PHE A 295 -12.74 2.56 -11.47
N PHE A 296 -12.65 2.18 -10.19
CA PHE A 296 -11.91 1.01 -9.75
C PHE A 296 -12.51 -0.30 -10.26
N ALA A 297 -13.83 -0.45 -10.25
CA ALA A 297 -14.51 -1.63 -10.80
C ALA A 297 -14.21 -1.82 -12.29
N THR A 298 -14.10 -0.72 -13.05
CA THR A 298 -13.75 -0.73 -14.47
C THR A 298 -12.35 -1.33 -14.69
N VAL A 299 -11.36 -0.85 -13.94
CA VAL A 299 -9.98 -1.38 -13.96
C VAL A 299 -9.91 -2.81 -13.43
N ALA A 300 -10.61 -3.12 -12.33
CA ALA A 300 -10.65 -4.44 -11.71
C ALA A 300 -11.25 -5.52 -12.63
N CYS A 301 -12.17 -5.17 -13.53
CA CYS A 301 -12.69 -6.06 -14.59
C CYS A 301 -11.67 -6.35 -15.70
N GLY A 302 -10.53 -5.65 -15.70
CA GLY A 302 -9.42 -5.83 -16.64
C GLY A 302 -9.41 -4.83 -17.79
N ASN A 303 -10.08 -3.68 -17.64
CA ASN A 303 -9.94 -2.59 -18.59
C ASN A 303 -8.58 -1.91 -18.39
N THR A 304 -7.81 -1.74 -19.47
CA THR A 304 -6.43 -1.20 -19.41
C THR A 304 -6.37 0.29 -19.69
N LEU A 305 -7.52 0.97 -19.81
CA LEU A 305 -7.66 2.40 -20.14
C LEU A 305 -6.86 2.76 -21.40
N CYS A 306 -7.28 2.19 -22.53
CA CYS A 306 -6.60 2.36 -23.82
C CYS A 306 -5.13 1.90 -23.82
N GLY A 307 -4.81 0.84 -23.06
CA GLY A 307 -3.46 0.29 -22.97
C GLY A 307 -2.49 1.16 -22.16
N ALA A 308 -2.99 2.07 -21.30
CA ALA A 308 -2.13 2.83 -20.40
C ALA A 308 -1.64 1.96 -19.22
N LEU A 309 -2.49 1.06 -18.72
CA LEU A 309 -2.23 0.26 -17.53
C LEU A 309 -1.57 -1.10 -17.80
N ASP A 310 -1.50 -1.56 -19.05
CA ASP A 310 -0.85 -2.82 -19.42
C ASP A 310 0.56 -2.64 -20.02
N ARG A 311 1.07 -1.41 -20.04
CA ARG A 311 2.45 -1.11 -20.44
C ARG A 311 3.43 -1.78 -19.48
N PRO A 312 4.48 -2.48 -19.96
CA PRO A 312 5.44 -3.17 -19.09
C PRO A 312 6.04 -2.26 -18.01
N ALA A 313 6.37 -1.01 -18.37
CA ALA A 313 6.88 -0.02 -17.43
C ALA A 313 5.89 0.33 -16.31
N ALA A 314 4.59 0.49 -16.64
CA ALA A 314 3.55 0.77 -15.65
C ALA A 314 3.36 -0.43 -14.72
N ILE A 315 3.31 -1.65 -15.26
CA ILE A 315 3.21 -2.88 -14.48
C ILE A 315 4.44 -3.03 -13.55
N TRP A 316 5.65 -2.71 -14.04
CA TRP A 316 6.86 -2.74 -13.20
C TRP A 316 6.79 -1.75 -12.04
N LEU A 317 6.37 -0.50 -12.29
CA LEU A 317 6.09 0.45 -11.21
C LEU A 317 5.07 -0.11 -10.22
N GLY A 318 4.06 -0.84 -10.71
CA GLY A 318 3.13 -1.61 -9.91
C GLY A 318 3.78 -2.65 -9.00
N GLN A 319 4.71 -3.43 -9.53
CA GLN A 319 5.44 -4.44 -8.77
C GLN A 319 6.32 -3.81 -7.68
N ALA A 320 6.96 -2.67 -7.99
CA ALA A 320 7.77 -1.90 -7.05
C ALA A 320 6.98 -0.89 -6.20
N SER A 321 5.64 -0.83 -6.34
CA SER A 321 4.81 0.24 -5.76
C SER A 321 4.89 0.33 -4.24
N TYR A 322 5.10 -0.79 -3.54
CA TYR A 322 5.23 -0.79 -2.09
C TYR A 322 6.53 -0.12 -1.62
N SER A 323 7.69 -0.48 -2.18
CA SER A 323 8.94 0.26 -1.92
C SER A 323 8.87 1.70 -2.38
N LEU A 324 8.23 1.99 -3.52
CA LEU A 324 8.04 3.37 -3.98
C LEU A 324 7.25 4.17 -2.94
N TYR A 325 6.13 3.62 -2.47
CA TYR A 325 5.29 4.22 -1.43
C TYR A 325 6.01 4.37 -0.09
N LEU A 326 6.92 3.47 0.30
CA LEU A 326 7.65 3.62 1.57
C LEU A 326 8.81 4.61 1.47
N LEU A 327 9.60 4.54 0.38
CA LEU A 327 10.86 5.28 0.27
C LEU A 327 10.68 6.72 -0.22
N HIS A 328 9.53 7.09 -0.77
CA HIS A 328 9.32 8.43 -1.32
C HIS A 328 9.56 9.54 -0.30
N GLY A 329 9.13 9.35 0.97
CA GLY A 329 9.34 10.31 2.04
C GLY A 329 10.83 10.50 2.35
N LEU A 330 11.61 9.42 2.39
CA LEU A 330 13.06 9.49 2.64
C LEU A 330 13.79 10.20 1.51
N VAL A 331 13.40 9.93 0.26
CA VAL A 331 13.99 10.61 -0.90
C VAL A 331 13.65 12.09 -0.88
N LEU A 332 12.39 12.45 -0.59
CA LEU A 332 11.98 13.85 -0.44
C LEU A 332 12.68 14.55 0.72
N TRP A 333 12.87 13.85 1.85
CA TRP A 333 13.62 14.37 2.98
C TRP A 333 15.08 14.60 2.61
N LEU A 334 15.75 13.68 1.92
CA LEU A 334 17.13 13.88 1.47
C LEU A 334 17.27 15.10 0.55
N VAL A 335 16.28 15.32 -0.34
CA VAL A 335 16.22 16.53 -1.16
C VAL A 335 16.02 17.76 -0.27
N ALA A 336 15.06 17.71 0.66
CA ALA A 336 14.74 18.83 1.55
C ALA A 336 15.87 19.20 2.52
N ASP A 337 16.55 18.21 3.11
CA ASP A 337 17.65 18.38 4.06
C ASP A 337 18.87 19.03 3.41
N ARG A 338 19.27 18.54 2.23
CA ARG A 338 20.42 19.09 1.50
C ARG A 338 20.18 20.49 0.94
N LEU A 339 18.93 20.87 0.74
CA LEU A 339 18.56 22.07 -0.01
C LEU A 339 17.78 23.08 0.79
N GLY A 340 17.26 22.73 1.97
CA GLY A 340 16.51 23.65 2.83
C GLY A 340 17.30 24.93 3.13
N ALA A 341 18.63 24.79 3.28
CA ALA A 341 19.54 25.93 3.47
C ALA A 341 19.75 26.81 2.22
N TRP A 342 19.52 26.25 1.02
CA TRP A 342 19.71 26.93 -0.27
C TRP A 342 18.40 27.49 -0.85
N LEU A 343 17.25 27.06 -0.32
CA LEU A 343 15.93 27.49 -0.77
C LEU A 343 15.55 28.79 -0.05
N ASP A 344 16.02 29.91 -0.59
CA ASP A 344 15.51 31.25 -0.23
C ASP A 344 14.17 31.50 -0.94
N PRO A 345 13.06 31.75 -0.21
CA PRO A 345 11.75 32.03 -0.79
C PRO A 345 11.74 33.21 -1.79
N GLY A 346 12.69 34.15 -1.68
CA GLY A 346 12.73 35.36 -2.51
C GLY A 346 13.52 35.27 -3.83
N ARG A 347 14.24 34.17 -4.11
CA ARG A 347 15.30 34.13 -5.16
C ARG A 347 15.15 33.08 -6.26
N GLY A 348 13.95 32.57 -6.54
CA GLY A 348 13.74 31.57 -7.62
C GLY A 348 13.94 30.11 -7.20
N SER A 349 13.82 29.83 -5.90
CA SER A 349 13.90 28.51 -5.27
C SER A 349 12.88 27.47 -5.79
N GLU A 350 11.75 27.92 -6.36
CA GLU A 350 10.71 27.03 -6.89
C GLU A 350 11.19 26.26 -8.14
N ALA A 351 11.90 26.92 -9.06
CA ALA A 351 12.45 26.28 -10.27
C ALA A 351 13.49 25.23 -9.90
N LEU A 352 14.39 25.59 -8.98
CA LEU A 352 15.42 24.69 -8.45
C LEU A 352 14.76 23.46 -7.81
N TYR A 353 13.78 23.66 -6.92
CA TYR A 353 13.06 22.55 -6.29
C TYR A 353 12.37 21.65 -7.33
N CYS A 354 11.69 22.23 -8.34
CA CYS A 354 11.09 21.46 -9.43
C CYS A 354 12.16 20.67 -10.22
N GLY A 355 13.30 21.26 -10.53
CA GLY A 355 14.42 20.59 -11.21
C GLY A 355 14.99 19.43 -10.39
N LEU A 356 15.05 19.58 -9.06
CA LEU A 356 15.46 18.52 -8.15
C LEU A 356 14.44 17.40 -8.06
N LEU A 357 13.14 17.70 -8.13
CA LEU A 357 12.11 16.65 -8.24
C LEU A 357 12.27 15.82 -9.52
N LEU A 358 12.70 16.45 -10.62
CA LEU A 358 13.04 15.73 -11.86
C LEU A 358 14.25 14.81 -11.67
N LEU A 359 15.18 15.07 -10.74
CA LEU A 359 16.27 14.14 -10.40
C LEU A 359 15.84 13.09 -9.36
N ALA A 360 15.03 13.50 -8.39
CA ALA A 360 14.54 12.67 -7.30
C ALA A 360 13.60 11.57 -7.79
N CYS A 361 12.80 11.83 -8.83
CA CYS A 361 11.86 10.85 -9.38
C CYS A 361 12.57 9.61 -9.98
N PRO A 362 13.54 9.73 -10.90
CA PRO A 362 14.36 8.61 -11.35
C PRO A 362 15.06 7.89 -10.20
N LEU A 363 15.67 8.65 -9.28
CA LEU A 363 16.35 8.08 -8.12
C LEU A 363 15.41 7.22 -7.27
N LEU A 364 14.21 7.73 -6.97
CA LEU A 364 13.18 7.00 -6.24
C LEU A 364 12.77 5.71 -6.99
N VAL A 365 12.53 5.78 -8.30
CA VAL A 365 12.18 4.59 -9.10
C VAL A 365 13.32 3.56 -9.10
N LEU A 366 14.57 3.99 -9.18
CA LEU A 366 15.73 3.10 -9.12
C LEU A 366 15.88 2.44 -7.74
N LEU A 367 15.79 3.22 -6.66
CA LEU A 367 15.86 2.72 -5.28
C LEU A 367 14.69 1.76 -4.98
N ALA A 368 13.48 2.12 -5.38
CA ALA A 368 12.29 1.28 -5.23
C ALA A 368 12.43 -0.03 -6.04
N SER A 369 12.96 0.04 -7.26
CA SER A 369 13.23 -1.14 -8.08
C SER A 369 14.28 -2.06 -7.45
N LEU A 370 15.34 -1.47 -6.89
CA LEU A 370 16.38 -2.23 -6.18
C LEU A 370 15.82 -2.90 -4.92
N ALA A 371 15.07 -2.17 -4.10
CA ALA A 371 14.40 -2.70 -2.91
C ALA A 371 13.40 -3.80 -3.28
N ALA A 372 12.60 -3.61 -4.34
CA ALA A 372 11.69 -4.62 -4.83
C ALA A 372 12.44 -5.92 -5.19
N LEU A 373 13.54 -5.81 -5.96
CA LEU A 373 14.31 -6.97 -6.40
C LEU A 373 15.11 -7.66 -5.30
N ARG A 374 15.72 -6.89 -4.39
CA ARG A 374 16.69 -7.40 -3.41
C ARG A 374 16.10 -7.65 -2.04
N VAL A 375 14.95 -7.06 -1.72
CA VAL A 375 14.33 -7.15 -0.40
C VAL A 375 12.91 -7.73 -0.49
N GLU A 376 12.02 -7.11 -1.28
CA GLU A 376 10.63 -7.57 -1.36
C GLU A 376 10.50 -8.96 -1.98
N GLN A 377 11.06 -9.19 -3.17
CA GLN A 377 10.91 -10.47 -3.88
C GLN A 377 11.53 -11.65 -3.12
N PRO A 378 12.75 -11.54 -2.55
CA PRO A 378 13.30 -12.58 -1.69
C PRO A 378 12.45 -12.83 -0.44
N GLY A 379 11.91 -11.77 0.17
CA GLY A 379 10.99 -11.86 1.29
C GLY A 379 9.72 -12.63 0.94
N ILE A 380 9.05 -12.26 -0.16
CA ILE A 380 7.87 -12.96 -0.68
C ILE A 380 8.18 -14.44 -0.95
N ALA A 381 9.33 -14.75 -1.57
CA ALA A 381 9.73 -16.12 -1.83
C ALA A 381 9.99 -16.91 -0.53
N ALA A 382 10.59 -16.29 0.49
CA ALA A 382 10.78 -16.89 1.81
C ALA A 382 9.43 -17.19 2.49
N GLY A 383 8.48 -16.25 2.41
CA GLY A 383 7.12 -16.44 2.92
C GLY A 383 6.38 -17.59 2.22
N ARG A 384 6.49 -17.71 0.89
CA ARG A 384 5.91 -18.85 0.14
C ARG A 384 6.50 -20.19 0.62
N ARG A 385 7.82 -20.27 0.82
CA ARG A 385 8.50 -21.48 1.33
C ARG A 385 8.06 -21.83 2.75
N GLN A 386 7.93 -20.84 3.63
CA GLN A 386 7.51 -21.06 5.01
C GLN A 386 6.05 -21.51 5.11
N ALA A 387 5.16 -20.89 4.32
CA ALA A 387 3.75 -21.30 4.24
C ALA A 387 3.62 -22.75 3.73
N ALA A 388 4.39 -23.14 2.70
CA ALA A 388 4.38 -24.51 2.18
C ALA A 388 4.86 -25.54 3.23
N ARG A 389 5.93 -25.24 3.97
CA ARG A 389 6.42 -26.11 5.07
C ARG A 389 5.38 -26.30 6.17
N ARG A 390 4.61 -25.25 6.49
CA ARG A 390 3.53 -25.32 7.47
C ARG A 390 2.40 -26.24 7.00
N ALA A 391 1.98 -26.11 5.74
CA ALA A 391 0.95 -26.96 5.16
C ALA A 391 1.35 -28.45 5.21
N GLY A 392 2.57 -28.79 4.78
CA GLY A 392 3.06 -30.17 4.79
C GLY A 392 3.12 -30.82 6.18
N ARG A 393 3.47 -30.05 7.23
CA ARG A 393 3.45 -30.55 8.62
C ARG A 393 2.03 -30.80 9.15
N GLY A 394 1.04 -30.08 8.64
CA GLY A 394 -0.37 -30.28 9.02
C GLY A 394 -0.93 -31.61 8.48
N ASP A 395 -0.52 -31.99 7.28
CA ASP A 395 -0.95 -33.24 6.64
C ASP A 395 -0.31 -34.47 7.30
N GLU A 396 0.97 -34.40 7.68
CA GLU A 396 1.67 -35.47 8.42
C GLU A 396 1.10 -35.70 9.83
N ALA A 397 0.76 -34.63 10.56
CA ALA A 397 0.13 -34.74 11.88
C ALA A 397 -1.31 -35.26 11.81
N GLY A 398 -2.07 -34.90 10.76
CA GLY A 398 -3.41 -35.44 10.51
C GLY A 398 -3.41 -36.93 10.16
N ALA A 399 -2.39 -37.39 9.41
CA ALA A 399 -2.21 -38.81 9.10
C ALA A 399 -1.79 -39.64 10.33
N ALA A 400 -1.04 -39.06 11.26
CA ALA A 400 -0.66 -39.71 12.52
C ALA A 400 -1.84 -39.87 13.51
N GLY A 401 -2.82 -38.95 13.49
CA GLY A 401 -4.02 -39.00 14.34
C GLY A 401 -5.13 -39.94 13.87
N LEU A 402 -5.02 -40.51 12.66
CA LEU A 402 -5.99 -41.44 12.06
C LEU A 402 -5.56 -42.91 12.13
N ARG A 403 -4.48 -43.25 12.84
CA ARG A 403 -4.15 -44.65 13.11
C ARG A 403 -5.23 -45.24 14.03
N PRO A 404 -5.97 -46.29 13.61
CA PRO A 404 -6.90 -46.97 14.51
C PRO A 404 -6.12 -47.48 15.71
N ALA A 405 -6.65 -47.29 16.92
CA ALA A 405 -6.14 -47.97 18.10
C ALA A 405 -6.06 -49.47 17.78
N ALA A 406 -4.83 -50.00 17.74
CA ALA A 406 -4.60 -51.41 17.50
C ALA A 406 -5.38 -52.20 18.55
N ALA A 407 -6.24 -53.10 18.08
CA ALA A 407 -7.00 -54.02 18.92
C ALA A 407 -6.03 -54.76 19.86
N THR A 408 -6.30 -54.69 21.16
CA THR A 408 -5.63 -55.50 22.17
C THR A 408 -5.86 -56.98 21.84
N PRO A 409 -4.81 -57.82 21.78
CA PRO A 409 -5.00 -59.24 21.59
C PRO A 409 -5.67 -59.82 22.84
N ASN A 410 -6.81 -60.45 22.61
CA ASN A 410 -7.54 -61.25 23.58
C ASN A 410 -6.62 -62.38 24.04
N SER A 411 -6.12 -62.30 25.27
CA SER A 411 -5.47 -63.43 25.94
C SER A 411 -6.56 -64.17 26.70
N GLY A 412 -6.89 -65.36 26.20
CA GLY A 412 -7.84 -66.24 26.83
C GLY A 412 -7.34 -66.76 28.18
N ALA A 413 -8.28 -66.89 29.10
CA ALA A 413 -8.39 -67.98 30.06
C ALA A 413 -9.87 -68.40 30.08
#